data_AF-A0A968JNG1-F1
#
_entry.id   AF-A0A968JNG1-F1
#
_cell.length_a   1.000
_cell.length_b   1.000
_cell.length_c   1.000
_cell.angle_alpha   90.00
_cell.angle_beta   90.00
_cell.angle_gamma   90.00
#
_symmetry.space_group_name_H-M   'P 1'
#
loop_
_entity.id
_entity.type
_entity.pdbx_description
1 polymer ?
#
loop_
_entity_poly.entity_id
_entity_poly.type
_entity_poly.pdbx_seq_one_letter_code
_entity_poly.pdbx_strand_id
1 'polypeptide(L)'
;MNKTSILSILALIILFPLFSQKAPIKFGKVSMEDMQMTAYPDDTSAAAVILCDYGYFNSNTFETTRLIRIKILKKEGLGWADKVFPTASKSAIRGITYNLENGEIVEEKLKNSSIYEERVYEDYYRMRVAMPNVKVGSIFDIEFTFFLIPVEWRFQDVIPVRWSELYLESSQYIRFQKTCLDINP
;
A
#
# COMPACT_ATOMS: atom_id res chain seq x y z
N MET A 1 -1.93 -16.28 48.64
CA MET A 1 -0.95 -15.56 47.79
C MET A 1 -0.66 -14.23 48.47
N ASN A 2 0.60 -13.99 48.86
CA ASN A 2 0.93 -12.85 49.72
C ASN A 2 0.79 -11.55 48.91
N LYS A 3 0.31 -10.46 49.54
CA LYS A 3 0.09 -9.16 48.87
C LYS A 3 1.35 -8.65 48.16
N THR A 4 2.53 -8.97 48.71
CA THR A 4 3.84 -8.69 48.12
C THR A 4 4.07 -9.44 46.81
N SER A 5 3.69 -10.73 46.72
CA SER A 5 3.77 -11.53 45.49
C SER A 5 2.84 -11.02 44.40
N ILE A 6 1.65 -10.50 44.76
CA ILE A 6 0.71 -9.88 43.80
C ILE A 6 1.30 -8.58 43.24
N LEU A 7 1.93 -7.77 44.09
CA LEU A 7 2.55 -6.51 43.67
C LEU A 7 3.75 -6.73 42.73
N SER A 8 4.55 -7.77 42.98
CA SER A 8 5.67 -8.16 42.12
C SER A 8 5.24 -8.65 40.74
N ILE A 9 4.13 -9.39 40.64
CA ILE A 9 3.58 -9.86 39.36
C ILE A 9 3.02 -8.68 38.55
N LEU A 10 2.36 -7.71 39.22
CA LEU A 10 1.82 -6.53 38.56
C LEU A 10 2.92 -5.62 37.99
N ALA A 11 4.05 -5.50 38.68
CA ALA A 11 5.21 -4.73 38.21
C ALA A 11 5.89 -5.36 36.97
N LEU A 12 5.86 -6.69 36.85
CA LEU A 12 6.48 -7.41 35.73
C LEU A 12 5.70 -7.24 34.41
N ILE A 13 4.38 -7.01 34.48
CA ILE A 13 3.52 -6.80 33.30
C ILE A 13 3.73 -5.42 32.66
N ILE A 14 4.23 -4.44 33.41
CA ILE A 14 4.46 -3.05 32.93
C ILE A 14 5.76 -2.94 32.11
N LEU A 15 6.66 -3.92 32.19
CA LEU A 15 7.96 -3.90 31.49
C LEU A 15 7.89 -4.40 30.04
N PHE A 16 6.74 -4.89 29.57
CA PHE A 16 6.59 -5.25 28.17
C PHE A 16 6.45 -3.97 27.32
N PRO A 17 7.33 -3.75 26.32
CA PRO A 17 7.13 -2.65 25.40
C PRO A 17 5.80 -2.84 24.69
N LEU A 18 4.88 -1.90 24.86
CA LEU A 18 3.69 -1.79 24.04
C LEU A 18 4.15 -1.43 22.63
N PHE A 19 4.27 -2.43 21.75
CA PHE A 19 4.40 -2.17 20.33
C PHE A 19 3.11 -1.50 19.87
N SER A 20 3.15 -0.18 19.71
CA SER A 20 2.08 0.54 19.02
C SER A 20 1.91 -0.07 17.64
N GLN A 21 0.67 -0.33 17.23
CA GLN A 21 0.38 -0.68 15.85
C GLN A 21 0.94 0.45 14.99
N LYS A 22 1.92 0.17 14.12
CA LYS A 22 2.39 1.18 13.18
C LYS A 22 1.17 1.62 12.40
N ALA A 23 0.81 2.90 12.53
CA ALA A 23 -0.29 3.48 11.78
C ALA A 23 -0.09 3.16 10.28
N PRO A 24 -1.17 2.94 9.52
CA PRO A 24 -1.05 2.59 8.12
C PRO A 24 -0.14 3.60 7.43
N ILE A 25 0.75 3.09 6.57
CA ILE A 25 1.66 3.92 5.79
C ILE A 25 0.82 5.00 5.09
N LYS A 26 1.20 6.26 5.31
CA LYS A 26 0.48 7.40 4.75
C LYS A 26 1.11 7.80 3.42
N PHE A 27 0.24 8.07 2.44
CA PHE A 27 0.64 8.69 1.18
C PHE A 27 1.49 9.94 1.46
N GLY A 28 2.56 10.14 0.70
CA GLY A 28 3.39 11.34 0.86
C GLY A 28 4.54 11.19 1.87
N LYS A 29 4.53 10.16 2.72
CA LYS A 29 5.45 10.05 3.87
C LYS A 29 6.32 8.81 3.82
N VAL A 30 7.53 8.93 3.26
CA VAL A 30 8.51 7.85 3.14
C VAL A 30 9.58 7.96 4.23
N SER A 31 10.00 6.83 4.80
CA SER A 31 11.07 6.79 5.79
C SER A 31 12.44 6.77 5.11
N MET A 32 13.46 7.37 5.76
CA MET A 32 14.84 7.29 5.25
C MET A 32 15.35 5.84 5.25
N GLU A 33 14.91 5.02 6.21
CA GLU A 33 15.19 3.59 6.28
C GLU A 33 14.74 2.87 5.00
N ASP A 34 13.49 3.08 4.57
CA ASP A 34 12.98 2.49 3.33
C ASP A 34 13.69 3.03 2.09
N MET A 35 14.07 4.31 2.09
CA MET A 35 14.84 4.90 0.99
C MET A 35 16.24 4.29 0.86
N GLN A 36 16.90 3.99 1.98
CA GLN A 36 18.24 3.41 2.00
C GLN A 36 18.25 1.89 1.79
N MET A 37 17.10 1.21 1.92
CA MET A 37 16.98 -0.22 1.68
C MET A 37 17.39 -0.58 0.25
N THR A 38 18.43 -1.40 0.10
CA THR A 38 18.96 -1.88 -1.19
C THR A 38 18.54 -3.32 -1.53
N ALA A 39 18.14 -4.10 -0.52
CA ALA A 39 17.56 -5.43 -0.67
C ALA A 39 16.46 -5.63 0.38
N TYR A 40 15.45 -6.42 0.06
CA TYR A 40 14.40 -6.76 1.01
C TYR A 40 14.88 -7.91 1.93
N PRO A 41 14.88 -7.76 3.27
CA PRO A 41 15.49 -8.74 4.17
C PRO A 41 14.86 -10.14 4.09
N ASP A 42 13.53 -10.23 3.93
CA ASP A 42 12.83 -11.52 3.91
C ASP A 42 12.89 -12.20 2.53
N ASP A 43 13.28 -11.46 1.48
CA ASP A 43 13.51 -11.99 0.14
C ASP A 43 14.53 -11.11 -0.60
N THR A 44 15.81 -11.49 -0.50
CA THR A 44 16.92 -10.75 -1.13
C THR A 44 16.92 -10.91 -2.66
N SER A 45 16.15 -11.86 -3.19
CA SER A 45 16.01 -12.08 -4.64
C SER A 45 15.02 -11.10 -5.28
N ALA A 46 14.12 -10.51 -4.48
CA ALA A 46 13.07 -9.59 -4.93
C ALA A 46 13.61 -8.43 -5.78
N ALA A 47 12.96 -8.20 -6.93
CA ALA A 47 13.27 -7.07 -7.81
C ALA A 47 12.60 -5.76 -7.36
N ALA A 48 11.49 -5.88 -6.64
CA ALA A 48 10.75 -4.80 -6.00
C ALA A 48 10.01 -5.39 -4.78
N VAL A 49 9.51 -4.53 -3.90
CA VAL A 49 8.71 -4.93 -2.73
C VAL A 49 7.56 -3.94 -2.54
N ILE A 50 6.37 -4.46 -2.27
CA ILE A 50 5.22 -3.64 -1.85
C ILE A 50 5.40 -3.36 -0.37
N LEU A 51 5.75 -2.12 -0.04
CA LEU A 51 5.93 -1.69 1.35
C LEU A 51 4.58 -1.53 2.06
N CYS A 52 3.56 -1.14 1.30
CA CYS A 52 2.19 -1.00 1.76
C CYS A 52 1.22 -1.21 0.61
N ASP A 53 0.15 -1.94 0.87
CA ASP A 53 -1.07 -1.93 0.10
C ASP A 53 -2.25 -1.71 1.05
N TYR A 54 -2.79 -0.49 1.08
CA TYR A 54 -3.82 -0.10 2.03
C TYR A 54 -5.07 0.34 1.29
N GLY A 55 -6.20 -0.31 1.58
CA GLY A 55 -7.52 0.01 1.06
C GLY A 55 -8.43 0.55 2.15
N TYR A 56 -9.16 1.62 1.85
CA TYR A 56 -10.20 2.17 2.71
C TYR A 56 -11.48 2.34 1.91
N PHE A 57 -12.52 1.61 2.29
CA PHE A 57 -13.87 1.76 1.76
C PHE A 57 -14.68 2.70 2.66
N ASN A 58 -15.15 3.81 2.08
CA ASN A 58 -16.07 4.76 2.70
C ASN A 58 -17.51 4.33 2.42
N SER A 59 -18.23 3.98 3.47
CA SER A 59 -19.58 3.45 3.35
C SER A 59 -20.65 4.51 3.08
N ASN A 60 -20.33 5.79 3.29
CA ASN A 60 -21.22 6.91 3.02
C ASN A 60 -21.15 7.35 1.55
N THR A 61 -19.96 7.39 0.95
CA THR A 61 -19.76 7.79 -0.45
C THR A 61 -19.72 6.62 -1.42
N PHE A 62 -19.66 5.38 -0.92
CA PHE A 62 -19.45 4.16 -1.72
C PHE A 62 -18.14 4.20 -2.54
N GLU A 63 -17.14 4.92 -2.04
CA GLU A 63 -15.82 5.02 -2.65
C GLU A 63 -14.82 4.14 -1.91
N THR A 64 -13.94 3.48 -2.66
CA THR A 64 -12.73 2.88 -2.12
C THR A 64 -11.53 3.69 -2.57
N THR A 65 -10.70 4.11 -1.61
CA THR A 65 -9.38 4.69 -1.85
C THR A 65 -8.33 3.63 -1.54
N ARG A 66 -7.44 3.36 -2.51
CA ARG A 66 -6.35 2.40 -2.37
C ARG A 66 -5.00 3.10 -2.54
N LEU A 67 -4.11 2.93 -1.58
CA LEU A 67 -2.72 3.37 -1.59
C LEU A 67 -1.80 2.16 -1.78
N ILE A 68 -0.95 2.21 -2.79
CA ILE A 68 0.11 1.24 -3.01
C ILE A 68 1.45 1.96 -2.95
N ARG A 69 2.35 1.52 -2.06
CA ARG A 69 3.73 1.98 -1.98
C ARG A 69 4.68 0.87 -2.41
N ILE A 70 5.52 1.14 -3.40
CA ILE A 70 6.46 0.16 -3.94
C ILE A 70 7.88 0.71 -3.86
N LYS A 71 8.82 -0.14 -3.43
CA LYS A 71 10.27 0.10 -3.53
C LYS A 71 10.83 -0.70 -4.70
N ILE A 72 11.60 -0.05 -5.56
CA ILE A 72 12.37 -0.70 -6.62
C ILE A 72 13.77 -1.04 -6.09
N LEU A 73 14.14 -2.32 -6.17
CA LEU A 73 15.42 -2.84 -5.66
C LEU A 73 16.38 -3.20 -6.81
N LYS A 74 15.85 -3.64 -7.95
CA LYS A 74 16.62 -4.09 -9.12
C LYS A 74 16.00 -3.58 -10.42
N LYS A 75 16.73 -3.70 -11.53
CA LYS A 75 16.28 -3.21 -12.84
C LYS A 75 15.02 -3.92 -13.32
N GLU A 76 14.89 -5.21 -13.02
CA GLU A 76 13.73 -6.04 -13.36
C GLU A 76 12.45 -5.54 -12.67
N GLY A 77 12.60 -4.77 -11.58
CA GLY A 77 11.49 -4.17 -10.85
C GLY A 77 10.92 -2.93 -11.51
N LEU A 78 11.61 -2.30 -12.46
CA LEU A 78 11.19 -1.02 -13.06
C LEU A 78 9.82 -1.09 -13.72
N GLY A 79 9.43 -2.25 -14.26
CA GLY A 79 8.10 -2.46 -14.86
C GLY A 79 6.93 -2.30 -13.87
N TRP A 80 7.18 -2.32 -12.55
CA TRP A 80 6.15 -2.06 -11.54
C TRP A 80 5.68 -0.60 -11.51
N ALA A 81 6.47 0.31 -12.09
CA ALA A 81 6.14 1.73 -12.21
C ALA A 81 5.00 2.00 -13.21
N ASP A 82 4.72 1.05 -14.10
CA ASP A 82 3.62 1.10 -15.04
C ASP A 82 2.43 0.30 -14.49
N LYS A 83 1.30 0.98 -14.30
CA LYS A 83 0.10 0.38 -13.72
C LYS A 83 -1.16 0.76 -14.47
N VAL A 84 -2.16 -0.11 -14.39
CA VAL A 84 -3.47 0.09 -14.99
C VAL A 84 -4.52 0.01 -13.89
N PHE A 85 -5.35 1.04 -13.78
CA PHE A 85 -6.35 1.15 -12.72
C PHE A 85 -7.77 1.23 -13.30
N PRO A 86 -8.74 0.54 -12.68
CA PRO A 86 -10.15 0.71 -12.99
C PRO A 86 -10.67 1.98 -12.30
N THR A 87 -10.66 3.10 -13.01
CA THR A 87 -11.28 4.35 -12.53
C THR A 87 -11.88 5.12 -13.70
N ALA A 88 -12.91 5.93 -13.41
CA ALA A 88 -13.62 6.72 -14.39
C ALA A 88 -13.02 8.13 -14.60
N SER A 89 -12.10 8.58 -13.74
CA SER A 89 -11.53 9.94 -13.81
C SER A 89 -10.04 9.97 -13.47
N LYS A 90 -9.29 10.82 -14.18
CA LYS A 90 -7.87 11.08 -13.90
C LYS A 90 -7.65 11.77 -12.56
N SER A 91 -8.60 12.60 -12.10
CA SER A 91 -8.50 13.30 -10.81
C SER A 91 -8.54 12.37 -9.60
N ALA A 92 -9.04 11.15 -9.81
CA ALA A 92 -9.08 10.10 -8.81
C ALA A 92 -7.75 9.33 -8.70
N ILE A 93 -6.72 9.68 -9.47
CA ILE A 93 -5.38 9.08 -9.41
C ILE A 93 -4.37 10.16 -9.04
N ARG A 94 -3.52 9.86 -8.06
CA ARG A 94 -2.35 10.66 -7.73
C ARG A 94 -1.16 9.77 -7.41
N GLY A 95 0.04 10.27 -7.64
CA GLY A 95 1.25 9.54 -7.32
C GLY A 95 2.45 10.45 -7.08
N ILE A 96 3.44 9.93 -6.37
CA ILE A 96 4.71 10.59 -6.09
C ILE A 96 5.82 9.56 -6.19
N THR A 97 6.87 9.86 -6.93
CA THR A 97 8.13 9.11 -6.91
C THR A 97 9.12 9.80 -5.99
N TYR A 98 9.85 9.01 -5.21
CA TYR A 98 10.85 9.41 -4.23
C TYR A 98 12.19 8.83 -4.65
N ASN A 99 13.20 9.70 -4.73
CA ASN A 99 14.56 9.37 -5.08
C ASN A 99 15.51 9.89 -4.01
N LEU A 100 16.57 9.13 -3.72
CA LEU A 100 17.63 9.60 -2.85
C LEU A 100 18.70 10.28 -3.70
N GLU A 101 18.90 11.57 -3.52
CA GLU A 101 19.89 12.38 -4.26
C GLU A 101 20.72 13.15 -3.24
N ASN A 102 22.04 12.93 -3.23
CA ASN A 102 22.97 13.56 -2.27
C ASN A 102 22.57 13.38 -0.79
N GLY A 103 21.90 12.27 -0.45
CA GLY A 103 21.43 11.99 0.91
C GLY A 103 20.06 12.59 1.26
N GLU A 104 19.44 13.32 0.34
CA GLU A 104 18.13 13.93 0.52
C GLU A 104 17.07 13.22 -0.33
N ILE A 105 15.82 13.25 0.16
CA ILE A 105 14.68 12.69 -0.58
C ILE A 105 14.15 13.75 -1.53
N VAL A 106 14.28 13.49 -2.83
CA VAL A 106 13.72 14.31 -3.91
C VAL A 106 12.41 13.68 -4.39
N GLU A 107 11.35 14.49 -4.44
CA GLU A 107 10.01 14.06 -4.83
C GLU A 107 9.65 14.52 -6.25
N GLU A 108 9.04 13.65 -7.03
CA GLU A 108 8.45 13.99 -8.31
C GLU A 108 6.98 13.54 -8.39
N LYS A 109 6.07 14.51 -8.49
CA LYS A 109 4.63 14.26 -8.55
C LYS A 109 4.22 13.77 -9.94
N LEU A 110 3.34 12.77 -9.96
CA LEU A 110 2.66 12.33 -11.16
C LEU A 110 1.83 13.49 -11.73
N LYS A 111 2.05 13.80 -13.01
CA LYS A 111 1.31 14.82 -13.74
C LYS A 111 0.13 14.18 -14.46
N ASN A 112 -0.97 14.93 -14.61
CA ASN A 112 -2.14 14.47 -15.38
C ASN A 112 -1.80 14.10 -16.84
N SER A 113 -0.75 14.70 -17.41
CA SER A 113 -0.23 14.37 -18.74
C SER A 113 0.35 12.96 -18.84
N SER A 114 0.78 12.37 -17.72
CA SER A 114 1.34 11.01 -17.61
C SER A 114 0.27 9.95 -17.31
N ILE A 115 -1.01 10.35 -17.26
CA ILE A 115 -2.17 9.47 -17.05
C ILE A 115 -2.93 9.37 -18.38
N TYR A 116 -2.88 8.17 -18.97
CA TYR A 116 -3.49 7.87 -20.25
C TYR A 116 -4.78 7.11 -20.04
N GLU A 117 -5.81 7.50 -20.78
CA GLU A 117 -7.10 6.84 -20.76
C GLU A 117 -7.17 5.87 -21.94
N GLU A 118 -7.50 4.61 -21.64
CA GLU A 118 -7.66 3.54 -22.62
C GLU A 118 -9.12 3.07 -22.58
N ARG A 119 -9.83 3.20 -23.70
CA ARG A 119 -11.17 2.63 -23.84
C ARG A 119 -11.04 1.12 -24.06
N VAL A 120 -11.64 0.33 -23.17
CA VAL A 120 -11.62 -1.14 -23.24
C VAL A 120 -12.85 -1.66 -23.99
N TYR A 121 -14.04 -1.16 -23.68
CA TYR A 121 -15.30 -1.59 -24.30
C TYR A 121 -16.38 -0.55 -24.07
N GLU A 122 -17.14 -0.10 -25.07
CA GLU A 122 -18.20 0.91 -24.93
C GLU A 122 -17.78 2.09 -24.01
N ASP A 123 -18.43 2.23 -22.84
CA ASP A 123 -18.18 3.24 -21.82
C ASP A 123 -17.27 2.76 -20.67
N TYR A 124 -16.59 1.62 -20.85
CA TYR A 124 -15.59 1.08 -19.92
C TYR A 124 -14.19 1.57 -20.30
N TYR A 125 -13.61 2.36 -19.40
CA TYR A 125 -12.27 2.91 -19.54
C TYR A 125 -11.33 2.34 -18.47
N ARG A 126 -10.04 2.31 -18.81
CA ARG A 126 -8.94 2.04 -17.88
C ARG A 126 -7.96 3.19 -17.92
N MET A 127 -7.42 3.55 -16.77
CA MET A 127 -6.38 4.57 -16.68
C MET A 127 -5.01 3.89 -16.57
N ARG A 128 -4.16 4.10 -17.56
CA ARG A 128 -2.75 3.67 -17.55
C ARG A 128 -1.89 4.80 -16.99
N VAL A 129 -1.04 4.46 -16.03
CA VAL A 129 -0.18 5.40 -15.33
C VAL A 129 1.26 4.90 -15.46
N ALA A 130 2.16 5.82 -15.82
CA ALA A 130 3.58 5.62 -15.73
C ALA A 130 4.14 6.58 -14.67
N MET A 131 4.69 6.03 -13.59
CA MET A 131 5.27 6.84 -12.51
C MET A 131 6.52 7.58 -13.01
N PRO A 132 6.64 8.90 -12.71
CA PRO A 132 7.74 9.69 -13.24
C PRO A 132 9.07 9.33 -12.57
N ASN A 133 10.17 9.39 -13.32
CA ASN A 133 11.55 9.33 -12.79
C ASN A 133 11.82 8.16 -11.83
N VAL A 134 11.23 6.99 -12.11
CA VAL A 134 11.51 5.76 -11.38
C VAL A 134 12.85 5.18 -11.84
N LYS A 135 13.73 4.91 -10.89
CA LYS A 135 15.04 4.29 -11.05
C LYS A 135 15.25 3.22 -9.97
N VAL A 136 16.34 2.46 -10.09
CA VAL A 136 16.71 1.51 -9.03
C VAL A 136 16.96 2.28 -7.73
N GLY A 137 16.34 1.84 -6.64
CA GLY A 137 16.36 2.54 -5.35
C GLY A 137 15.18 3.49 -5.13
N SER A 138 14.36 3.78 -6.15
CA SER A 138 13.17 4.63 -5.97
C SER A 138 12.12 3.97 -5.09
N ILE A 139 11.40 4.79 -4.34
CA ILE A 139 10.08 4.45 -3.81
C ILE A 139 9.05 5.22 -4.62
N PHE A 140 7.87 4.68 -4.85
CA PHE A 140 6.76 5.48 -5.32
C PHE A 140 5.46 5.12 -4.61
N ASP A 141 4.65 6.14 -4.39
CA ASP A 141 3.27 6.02 -3.94
C ASP A 141 2.35 6.21 -5.13
N ILE A 142 1.34 5.36 -5.23
CA ILE A 142 0.19 5.59 -6.08
C ILE A 142 -1.08 5.40 -5.27
N GLU A 143 -1.94 6.40 -5.32
CA GLU A 143 -3.25 6.37 -4.69
C GLU A 143 -4.32 6.55 -5.76
N PHE A 144 -5.32 5.70 -5.74
CA PHE A 144 -6.45 5.82 -6.65
C PHE A 144 -7.78 5.55 -5.94
N THR A 145 -8.83 6.21 -6.43
CA THR A 145 -10.20 6.07 -5.94
C THR A 145 -11.11 5.49 -7.02
N PHE A 146 -11.97 4.55 -6.62
CA PHE A 146 -13.01 3.95 -7.46
C PHE A 146 -14.32 3.76 -6.67
N PHE A 147 -15.45 3.73 -7.36
CA PHE A 147 -16.79 3.85 -6.77
C PHE A 147 -17.47 2.50 -6.51
N LEU A 148 -16.78 1.56 -5.86
CA LEU A 148 -17.33 0.25 -5.52
C LEU A 148 -16.64 -0.32 -4.28
N ILE A 149 -17.30 -1.29 -3.63
CA ILE A 149 -16.63 -2.22 -2.70
C ILE A 149 -15.65 -3.06 -3.53
N PRO A 150 -14.41 -3.30 -3.07
CA PRO A 150 -13.47 -4.17 -3.78
C PRO A 150 -14.06 -5.58 -3.91
N VAL A 151 -14.21 -6.08 -5.14
CA VAL A 151 -14.67 -7.45 -5.39
C VAL A 151 -13.62 -8.47 -4.97
N GLU A 152 -12.34 -8.11 -5.11
CA GLU A 152 -11.19 -8.93 -4.73
C GLU A 152 -10.16 -8.06 -4.01
N TRP A 153 -9.54 -8.63 -2.98
CA TRP A 153 -8.37 -8.07 -2.32
C TRP A 153 -7.33 -9.16 -2.08
N ARG A 154 -6.17 -9.02 -2.73
CA ARG A 154 -5.05 -9.95 -2.55
C ARG A 154 -4.10 -9.39 -1.51
N PHE A 155 -3.86 -10.16 -0.46
CA PHE A 155 -2.91 -9.79 0.59
C PHE A 155 -1.45 -10.07 0.21
N GLN A 156 -1.24 -10.85 -0.84
CA GLN A 156 0.08 -11.19 -1.39
C GLN A 156 0.08 -10.98 -2.90
N ASP A 157 1.24 -10.66 -3.45
CA ASP A 157 1.49 -10.46 -4.87
C ASP A 157 2.69 -11.30 -5.31
N VAL A 158 3.07 -11.25 -6.59
CA VAL A 158 4.24 -11.95 -7.13
C VAL A 158 5.56 -11.37 -6.61
N ILE A 159 5.55 -10.12 -6.15
CA ILE A 159 6.64 -9.53 -5.35
C ILE A 159 6.23 -9.53 -3.88
N PRO A 160 7.20 -9.61 -2.95
CA PRO A 160 6.90 -9.63 -1.53
C PRO A 160 6.07 -8.42 -1.09
N VAL A 161 5.13 -8.67 -0.19
CA VAL A 161 4.25 -7.67 0.42
C VAL A 161 4.57 -7.57 1.89
N ARG A 162 5.12 -6.42 2.32
CA ARG A 162 5.46 -6.17 3.72
C ARG A 162 4.20 -5.90 4.56
N TRP A 163 3.24 -5.16 4.01
CA TRP A 163 2.00 -4.82 4.68
C TRP A 163 0.86 -4.74 3.67
N SER A 164 -0.25 -5.42 3.95
CA SER A 164 -1.50 -5.30 3.20
C SER A 164 -2.67 -5.22 4.17
N GLU A 165 -3.56 -4.26 3.97
CA GLU A 165 -4.70 -4.02 4.84
C GLU A 165 -5.88 -3.46 4.03
N LEU A 166 -7.07 -4.00 4.29
CA LEU A 166 -8.33 -3.49 3.76
C LEU A 166 -9.26 -3.15 4.91
N TYR A 167 -9.54 -1.86 5.07
CA TYR A 167 -10.53 -1.35 6.00
C TYR A 167 -11.87 -1.14 5.29
N LEU A 168 -12.87 -1.92 5.71
CA LEU A 168 -14.24 -1.80 5.24
C LEU A 168 -15.07 -1.09 6.32
N GLU A 169 -15.42 0.18 6.08
CA GLU A 169 -16.22 0.93 7.05
C GLU A 169 -17.59 0.28 7.25
N SER A 170 -17.97 0.12 8.52
CA SER A 170 -19.26 -0.47 8.88
C SER A 170 -20.40 0.46 8.47
N SER A 171 -21.44 -0.11 7.87
CA SER A 171 -22.67 0.60 7.56
C SER A 171 -23.89 -0.25 7.87
N GLN A 172 -25.01 0.41 8.12
CA GLN A 172 -26.30 -0.25 8.34
C GLN A 172 -26.81 -0.93 7.05
N TYR A 173 -26.33 -0.48 5.89
CA TYR A 173 -26.77 -0.95 4.58
C TYR A 173 -25.94 -2.12 4.05
N ILE A 174 -24.76 -2.40 4.63
CA ILE A 174 -23.80 -3.38 4.11
C ILE A 174 -23.45 -4.37 5.21
N ARG A 175 -23.69 -5.66 4.94
CA ARG A 175 -23.30 -6.76 5.81
C ARG A 175 -22.15 -7.55 5.18
N PHE A 176 -21.00 -7.57 5.85
CA PHE A 176 -19.86 -8.36 5.43
C PHE A 176 -19.90 -9.75 6.07
N GLN A 177 -19.73 -10.79 5.26
CA GLN A 177 -19.52 -12.16 5.73
C GLN A 177 -18.12 -12.59 5.34
N LYS A 178 -17.33 -13.04 6.33
CA LYS A 178 -16.01 -13.62 6.10
C LYS A 178 -16.19 -15.11 5.83
N THR A 179 -15.76 -15.56 4.65
CA THR A 179 -15.71 -16.98 4.30
C THR A 179 -14.26 -17.34 4.05
N CYS A 180 -13.67 -18.19 4.90
CA CYS A 180 -12.38 -18.80 4.62
C CYS A 180 -12.63 -20.02 3.75
N LEU A 181 -12.09 -20.03 2.54
CA LEU A 181 -12.05 -21.23 1.72
C LEU A 181 -10.74 -21.94 2.04
N ASP A 182 -10.81 -22.97 2.88
CA ASP A 182 -9.68 -23.87 3.07
C ASP A 182 -9.49 -24.64 1.76
N ILE A 183 -8.56 -24.19 0.93
CA ILE A 183 -8.08 -24.97 -0.20
C ILE A 183 -7.14 -26.02 0.39
N ASN A 184 -7.71 -27.08 0.97
CA ASN A 184 -6.94 -28.29 1.26
C ASN A 184 -6.54 -28.90 -0.10
N PRO A 185 -5.23 -29.02 -0.40
CA PRO A 185 -4.76 -29.68 -1.61
C PRO A 185 -5.03 -31.19 -1.62
#